data_AF-A0A497DIZ7-F1
#
_entry.id   AF-A0A497DIZ7-F1
#
_cell.length_a   1.000
_cell.length_b   1.000
_cell.length_c   1.000
_cell.angle_alpha   90.00
_cell.angle_beta   90.00
_cell.angle_gamma   90.00
#
_symmetry.space_group_name_H-M   'P 1'
#
loop_
_entity.id
_entity.type
_entity.pdbx_description
1 polymer ?
#
loop_
_entity_poly.entity_id
_entity_poly.type
_entity_poly.pdbx_seq_one_letter_code
_entity_poly.pdbx_strand_id
1 'polypeptide(L)'
;MIKYFLTFTLAFVVIMTKAQIPAGYYDNANGLSGGALKAALHDIIKGHHELSYDSVTIALRVTDQDTVDTSKIICLYTGWTYGKYDFGNGSEDWNREHVWSKSHGDFGTSPPAGTDLHHLRPVDASVNSAKNNRDFNWGVTQYIDGSGSTDCYKDTDVWEPRNEVKGDVARMIFYMATRYEGDNGEVDLEIIDSVNTSPNKEPLYGKLSTLLIWNQNDPVDSWEQQRNDSIYYLYQHNRNPFIDHPEYVDSIWGTGIEPEPSNHVTNFIVAATTSSSITLTWNNNDGAVIAQNYLLLINQTGVFTPPSDSTEYPNDTDLSDGKGTFNVAHNAQTFTWNNLPSGTQFYFTIYPYNNMGNNINYKTDSIVPQTNDSTDLLLYSPVLIISEVTHPSNKATAKYVEITNIGEADMDFSTEEWYLSIQSNGGPTWRDIPLTGFLKVDSSMTLAYSDSIFNAYYNKHPDIASGNITGNGNDGYFLYSGGNHNTGTLVDAYGVINQNGTGTSWQYIYSRAYRIYSVLAPDSVWHADEWEIVNATTSEVTPKWHRRTLTWTGVVSSEVNNKANWEEPNGAQAHYPPDTGCKLIITTNGNAPVISVNAIFSTIEFDTNAILSISNNATLEVVGR
;
A
#
# COMPACT_ATOMS: atom_id res chain seq x y z
N MET A 1 -27.13 -5.70 -99.88
CA MET A 1 -25.80 -5.87 -99.26
C MET A 1 -25.41 -4.53 -98.66
N ILE A 2 -25.74 -4.28 -97.39
CA ILE A 2 -25.43 -3.00 -96.71
C ILE A 2 -24.69 -3.39 -95.42
N LYS A 3 -23.43 -2.95 -95.32
CA LYS A 3 -22.52 -3.21 -94.20
C LYS A 3 -22.77 -2.17 -93.11
N TYR A 4 -22.93 -2.65 -91.88
CA TYR A 4 -22.95 -1.85 -90.66
C TYR A 4 -21.55 -1.33 -90.33
N PHE A 5 -21.45 -0.06 -89.93
CA PHE A 5 -20.32 0.45 -89.15
C PHE A 5 -20.88 1.02 -87.85
N LEU A 6 -20.62 0.31 -86.75
CA LEU A 6 -20.94 0.74 -85.40
C LEU A 6 -19.63 1.28 -84.80
N THR A 7 -19.54 2.58 -84.59
CA THR A 7 -18.44 3.22 -83.85
C THR A 7 -18.69 3.09 -82.36
N PHE A 8 -17.78 2.39 -81.66
CA PHE A 8 -17.80 2.23 -80.21
C PHE A 8 -16.81 3.21 -79.58
N THR A 9 -17.29 4.22 -78.86
CA THR A 9 -16.46 5.15 -78.10
C THR A 9 -16.21 4.55 -76.72
N LEU A 10 -14.96 4.13 -76.45
CA LEU A 10 -14.54 3.61 -75.16
C LEU A 10 -14.26 4.77 -74.19
N ALA A 11 -15.18 5.02 -73.26
CA ALA A 11 -14.94 5.91 -72.14
C ALA A 11 -14.08 5.20 -71.09
N PHE A 12 -12.84 5.64 -70.91
CA PHE A 12 -11.97 5.18 -69.81
C PHE A 12 -12.46 5.84 -68.52
N VAL A 13 -13.23 5.10 -67.72
CA VAL A 13 -13.52 5.47 -66.33
C VAL A 13 -12.33 5.00 -65.51
N VAL A 14 -11.47 5.94 -65.10
CA VAL A 14 -10.43 5.68 -64.10
C VAL A 14 -11.14 5.58 -62.75
N ILE A 15 -11.39 4.36 -62.30
CA ILE A 15 -11.85 4.09 -60.94
C ILE A 15 -10.60 4.23 -60.06
N MET A 16 -10.49 5.35 -59.33
CA MET A 16 -9.53 5.47 -58.23
C MET A 16 -9.99 4.50 -57.13
N THR A 17 -9.47 3.28 -57.14
CA THR A 17 -9.67 2.34 -56.03
C THR A 17 -8.92 2.90 -54.83
N LYS A 18 -9.64 3.37 -53.80
CA LYS A 18 -9.04 3.56 -52.47
C LYS A 18 -8.40 2.23 -52.08
N ALA A 19 -7.12 2.25 -51.75
CA ALA A 19 -6.47 1.02 -51.32
C ALA A 19 -7.06 0.67 -49.95
N GLN A 20 -7.49 -0.58 -49.79
CA GLN A 20 -8.18 -1.03 -48.58
C GLN A 20 -7.17 -1.69 -47.66
N ILE A 21 -7.35 -1.58 -46.34
CA ILE A 21 -6.63 -2.42 -45.36
C ILE A 21 -6.64 -3.87 -45.87
N PRO A 22 -5.48 -4.55 -45.99
CA PRO A 22 -5.42 -5.92 -46.46
C PRO A 22 -6.38 -6.81 -45.67
N ALA A 23 -7.09 -7.70 -46.36
CA ALA A 23 -8.04 -8.59 -45.70
C ALA A 23 -7.33 -9.43 -44.61
N GLY A 24 -7.87 -9.39 -43.39
CA GLY A 24 -7.32 -10.10 -42.23
C GLY A 24 -6.11 -9.47 -41.57
N TYR A 25 -5.68 -8.26 -41.98
CA TYR A 25 -4.46 -7.62 -41.46
C TYR A 25 -4.47 -7.42 -39.93
N TYR A 26 -5.64 -7.16 -39.34
CA TYR A 26 -5.81 -6.95 -37.90
C TYR A 26 -6.50 -8.13 -37.18
N ASP A 27 -6.59 -9.31 -37.78
CA ASP A 27 -7.34 -10.43 -37.20
C ASP A 27 -6.87 -10.82 -35.79
N ASN A 28 -5.56 -10.73 -35.54
CA ASN A 28 -4.94 -11.03 -34.24
C ASN A 28 -5.19 -9.95 -33.17
N ALA A 29 -5.68 -8.77 -33.54
CA ALA A 29 -6.02 -7.68 -32.61
C ALA A 29 -7.50 -7.72 -32.15
N ASN A 30 -8.33 -8.54 -32.81
CA ASN A 30 -9.78 -8.57 -32.57
C ASN A 30 -10.13 -8.91 -31.11
N GLY A 31 -10.89 -8.02 -30.46
CA GLY A 31 -11.41 -8.22 -29.11
C GLY A 31 -10.38 -8.05 -27.99
N LEU A 32 -9.17 -7.56 -28.30
CA LEU A 32 -8.14 -7.27 -27.31
C LEU A 32 -8.22 -5.80 -26.84
N SER A 33 -7.67 -5.50 -25.66
CA SER A 33 -7.51 -4.14 -25.12
C SER A 33 -6.24 -4.02 -24.28
N GLY A 34 -5.88 -2.79 -23.87
CA GLY A 34 -4.74 -2.49 -23.02
C GLY A 34 -3.42 -3.04 -23.57
N GLY A 35 -2.57 -3.54 -22.68
CA GLY A 35 -1.27 -4.13 -23.05
C GLY A 35 -1.38 -5.33 -24.01
N ALA A 36 -2.47 -6.12 -23.95
CA ALA A 36 -2.67 -7.24 -24.86
C ALA A 36 -2.94 -6.78 -26.30
N LEU A 37 -3.72 -5.72 -26.48
CA LEU A 37 -3.91 -5.10 -27.79
C LEU A 37 -2.62 -4.46 -28.32
N LYS A 38 -1.88 -3.74 -27.47
CA LYS A 38 -0.58 -3.16 -27.83
C LYS A 38 0.39 -4.23 -28.34
N ALA A 39 0.53 -5.34 -27.61
CA ALA A 39 1.39 -6.45 -27.98
C ALA A 39 0.96 -7.12 -29.31
N ALA A 40 -0.34 -7.34 -29.50
CA ALA A 40 -0.85 -7.91 -30.76
C ALA A 40 -0.60 -6.98 -31.96
N LEU A 41 -0.76 -5.66 -31.77
CA LEU A 41 -0.47 -4.68 -32.81
C LEU A 41 1.03 -4.61 -33.11
N HIS A 42 1.89 -4.62 -32.09
CA HIS A 42 3.35 -4.74 -32.26
C HIS A 42 3.70 -5.92 -33.16
N ASP A 43 3.17 -7.11 -32.84
CA ASP A 43 3.40 -8.33 -33.63
C ASP A 43 2.92 -8.23 -35.09
N ILE A 44 1.82 -7.49 -35.34
CA ILE A 44 1.30 -7.25 -36.69
C ILE A 44 2.21 -6.32 -37.49
N ILE A 45 2.77 -5.28 -36.85
CA ILE A 45 3.47 -4.19 -37.55
C ILE A 45 4.99 -4.31 -37.53
N LYS A 46 5.55 -5.25 -36.75
CA LYS A 46 6.99 -5.52 -36.68
C LYS A 46 7.52 -6.24 -37.92
N GLY A 47 8.83 -6.10 -38.18
CA GLY A 47 9.49 -6.73 -39.32
C GLY A 47 9.15 -6.11 -40.68
N HIS A 48 8.86 -4.81 -40.71
CA HIS A 48 8.61 -4.07 -41.95
C HIS A 48 9.83 -4.02 -42.88
N HIS A 49 9.60 -3.74 -44.16
CA HIS A 49 10.68 -3.58 -45.14
C HIS A 49 11.47 -2.30 -44.86
N GLU A 50 12.73 -2.43 -44.47
CA GLU A 50 13.59 -1.31 -44.10
C GLU A 50 14.07 -0.52 -45.33
N LEU A 51 13.95 0.81 -45.26
CA LEU A 51 14.55 1.71 -46.25
C LEU A 51 15.91 2.22 -45.76
N SER A 52 16.81 2.51 -46.72
CA SER A 52 17.99 3.31 -46.41
C SER A 52 17.59 4.75 -46.09
N TYR A 53 18.39 5.46 -45.30
CA TYR A 53 18.10 6.85 -44.95
C TYR A 53 17.90 7.72 -46.19
N ASP A 54 18.73 7.56 -47.24
CA ASP A 54 18.58 8.31 -48.50
C ASP A 54 17.31 7.93 -49.28
N SER A 55 16.90 6.66 -49.22
CA SER A 55 15.66 6.19 -49.83
C SER A 55 14.42 6.81 -49.18
N VAL A 56 14.44 7.10 -47.88
CA VAL A 56 13.35 7.81 -47.19
C VAL A 56 13.11 9.18 -47.83
N THR A 57 14.16 9.94 -48.15
CA THR A 57 14.01 11.25 -48.81
C THR A 57 13.26 11.15 -50.14
N ILE A 58 13.49 10.06 -50.89
CA ILE A 58 12.77 9.79 -52.14
C ILE A 58 11.32 9.42 -51.87
N ALA A 59 11.06 8.59 -50.86
CA ALA A 59 9.72 8.20 -50.46
C ALA A 59 8.87 9.38 -49.97
N LEU A 60 9.44 10.32 -49.20
CA LEU A 60 8.73 11.52 -48.71
C LEU A 60 8.22 12.42 -49.85
N ARG A 61 8.92 12.45 -50.99
CA ARG A 61 8.45 13.17 -52.19
C ARG A 61 7.18 12.55 -52.79
N VAL A 62 6.83 11.33 -52.42
CA VAL A 62 5.64 10.62 -52.85
C VAL A 62 4.59 10.65 -51.75
N THR A 63 4.94 10.24 -50.53
CA THR A 63 4.01 10.12 -49.40
C THR A 63 3.45 11.47 -48.94
N ASP A 64 4.19 12.56 -49.15
CA ASP A 64 3.83 13.90 -48.70
C ASP A 64 3.69 14.91 -49.86
N GLN A 65 3.47 14.41 -51.09
CA GLN A 65 3.23 15.23 -52.29
C GLN A 65 1.97 16.10 -52.18
N ASP A 66 2.09 17.40 -52.41
CA ASP A 66 0.93 18.30 -52.42
C ASP A 66 -0.11 17.87 -53.47
N THR A 67 -1.37 17.73 -53.01
CA THR A 67 -2.50 17.28 -53.82
C THR A 67 -3.00 18.34 -54.81
N VAL A 68 -2.67 19.61 -54.59
CA VAL A 68 -2.99 20.74 -55.46
C VAL A 68 -1.86 20.98 -56.47
N ASP A 69 -0.62 21.08 -55.99
CA ASP A 69 0.57 21.24 -56.82
C ASP A 69 1.51 20.03 -56.68
N THR A 70 1.33 19.06 -57.56
CA THR A 70 2.13 17.82 -57.58
C THR A 70 3.64 18.00 -57.73
N SER A 71 4.14 19.21 -58.04
CA SER A 71 5.58 19.53 -58.06
C SER A 71 6.14 19.83 -56.66
N LYS A 72 5.27 19.99 -55.67
CA LYS A 72 5.57 20.35 -54.29
C LYS A 72 5.28 19.22 -53.30
N ILE A 73 5.71 19.44 -52.06
CA ILE A 73 5.36 18.64 -50.88
C ILE A 73 4.78 19.55 -49.80
N ILE A 74 4.02 18.97 -48.88
CA ILE A 74 3.43 19.67 -47.73
C ILE A 74 4.29 19.42 -46.49
N CYS A 75 4.78 20.47 -45.83
CA CYS A 75 5.49 20.38 -44.57
C CYS A 75 4.53 20.17 -43.40
N LEU A 76 4.81 19.19 -42.54
CA LEU A 76 3.90 18.75 -41.47
C LEU A 76 3.45 19.89 -40.56
N TYR A 77 4.38 20.52 -39.83
CA TYR A 77 4.03 21.41 -38.73
C TYR A 77 3.39 22.73 -39.17
N THR A 78 3.72 23.23 -40.36
CA THR A 78 3.27 24.55 -40.85
C THR A 78 2.21 24.46 -41.94
N GLY A 79 2.08 23.32 -42.63
CA GLY A 79 1.24 23.19 -43.81
C GLY A 79 1.78 23.91 -45.05
N TRP A 80 2.96 24.52 -44.95
CA TRP A 80 3.60 25.20 -46.09
C TRP A 80 4.06 24.20 -47.14
N THR A 81 4.24 24.70 -48.37
CA THR A 81 4.60 23.86 -49.50
C THR A 81 5.88 24.32 -50.18
N TYR A 82 6.81 23.38 -50.35
CA TYR A 82 8.10 23.60 -51.00
C TYR A 82 8.26 22.68 -52.20
N GLY A 83 9.17 23.02 -53.12
CA GLY A 83 9.46 22.16 -54.26
C GLY A 83 10.00 20.80 -53.79
N LYS A 84 9.60 19.73 -54.50
CA LYS A 84 10.03 18.35 -54.17
C LYS A 84 11.54 18.15 -54.07
N TYR A 85 12.31 19.02 -54.71
CA TYR A 85 13.76 18.93 -54.78
C TYR A 85 14.48 20.00 -53.95
N ASP A 86 13.74 20.89 -53.27
CA ASP A 86 14.27 21.92 -52.36
C ASP A 86 14.59 21.29 -50.99
N PHE A 87 15.36 20.20 -51.02
CA PHE A 87 15.76 19.42 -49.85
C PHE A 87 17.10 19.90 -49.33
N GLY A 88 17.14 20.39 -48.09
CA GLY A 88 18.33 21.01 -47.54
C GLY A 88 18.10 21.67 -46.19
N ASN A 89 18.98 22.61 -45.82
CA ASN A 89 18.87 23.37 -44.57
C ASN A 89 18.83 24.90 -44.83
N GLY A 90 18.50 25.31 -46.05
CA GLY A 90 18.22 26.70 -46.40
C GLY A 90 16.91 27.21 -45.79
N SER A 91 16.69 28.52 -45.91
CA SER A 91 15.54 29.22 -45.30
C SER A 91 14.17 28.89 -45.92
N GLU A 92 14.16 28.26 -47.09
CA GLU A 92 12.95 27.80 -47.78
C GLU A 92 13.15 26.35 -48.29
N ASP A 93 14.06 25.62 -47.63
CA ASP A 93 14.24 24.20 -47.87
C ASP A 93 13.43 23.40 -46.85
N TRP A 94 13.00 22.21 -47.25
CA TRP A 94 12.52 21.20 -46.31
C TRP A 94 13.62 20.20 -45.96
N ASN A 95 13.59 19.67 -44.75
CA ASN A 95 14.38 18.51 -44.36
C ASN A 95 13.51 17.44 -43.69
N ARG A 96 14.15 16.35 -43.29
CA ARG A 96 13.49 15.21 -42.64
C ARG A 96 13.33 15.50 -41.15
N GLU A 97 12.10 15.53 -40.70
CA GLU A 97 11.75 15.50 -39.30
C GLU A 97 11.54 14.06 -38.85
N HIS A 98 12.14 13.72 -37.71
CA HIS A 98 11.81 12.53 -36.94
C HIS A 98 10.79 12.98 -35.89
N VAL A 99 9.50 12.72 -36.14
CA VAL A 99 8.41 13.19 -35.25
C VAL A 99 8.65 12.66 -33.84
N TRP A 100 8.99 11.37 -33.71
CA TRP A 100 9.69 10.89 -32.53
C TRP A 100 11.16 11.29 -32.64
N SER A 101 11.56 12.37 -31.95
CA SER A 101 12.92 12.89 -32.01
C SER A 101 13.96 11.80 -31.70
N LYS A 102 14.97 11.64 -32.56
CA LYS A 102 16.02 10.61 -32.43
C LYS A 102 16.75 10.61 -31.08
N SER A 103 16.81 11.75 -30.41
CA SER A 103 17.42 11.86 -29.09
C SER A 103 16.62 11.09 -28.04
N HIS A 104 15.31 10.93 -28.19
CA HIS A 104 14.46 10.12 -27.31
C HIS A 104 14.70 8.64 -27.62
N GLY A 105 15.81 8.09 -27.12
CA GLY A 105 16.24 6.69 -27.32
C GLY A 105 17.50 6.49 -28.16
N ASP A 106 18.20 7.58 -28.53
CA ASP A 106 19.50 7.58 -29.24
C ASP A 106 19.63 6.66 -30.46
N PHE A 107 18.53 6.38 -31.17
CA PHE A 107 18.50 5.38 -32.26
C PHE A 107 19.09 5.89 -33.59
N GLY A 108 19.43 7.18 -33.67
CA GLY A 108 20.12 7.77 -34.83
C GLY A 108 19.30 7.71 -36.13
N THR A 109 19.99 7.51 -37.25
CA THR A 109 19.39 7.50 -38.61
C THR A 109 19.48 6.12 -39.27
N SER A 110 19.76 5.08 -38.49
CA SER A 110 19.88 3.71 -38.98
C SER A 110 18.52 3.01 -38.93
N PRO A 111 18.24 2.08 -39.86
CA PRO A 111 17.10 1.19 -39.73
C PRO A 111 17.16 0.36 -38.44
N PRO A 112 16.01 -0.09 -37.90
CA PRO A 112 14.66 0.20 -38.40
C PRO A 112 14.10 1.57 -37.95
N ALA A 113 14.30 2.00 -36.70
CA ALA A 113 13.65 3.20 -36.13
C ALA A 113 14.06 4.52 -36.81
N GLY A 114 15.32 4.64 -37.21
CA GLY A 114 15.85 5.86 -37.82
C GLY A 114 15.38 6.11 -39.26
N THR A 115 14.74 5.12 -39.90
CA THR A 115 14.30 5.17 -41.31
C THR A 115 12.81 4.83 -41.51
N ASP A 116 12.03 4.72 -40.44
CA ASP A 116 10.60 4.40 -40.52
C ASP A 116 9.75 5.61 -40.98
N LEU A 117 9.15 5.48 -42.15
CA LEU A 117 8.27 6.45 -42.81
C LEU A 117 7.01 6.76 -42.01
N HIS A 118 6.57 5.90 -41.09
CA HIS A 118 5.38 6.21 -40.29
C HIS A 118 5.60 7.38 -39.34
N HIS A 119 6.84 7.76 -39.00
CA HIS A 119 7.12 8.97 -38.20
C HIS A 119 8.07 9.99 -38.87
N LEU A 120 8.66 9.64 -40.01
CA LEU A 120 9.45 10.58 -40.81
C LEU A 120 8.55 11.46 -41.67
N ARG A 121 8.66 12.79 -41.54
CA ARG A 121 7.84 13.76 -42.30
C ARG A 121 8.73 14.88 -42.86
N PRO A 122 8.36 15.50 -43.99
CA PRO A 122 9.02 16.73 -44.44
C PRO A 122 8.59 17.89 -43.54
N VAL A 123 9.54 18.71 -43.12
CA VAL A 123 9.29 19.93 -42.36
C VAL A 123 10.23 21.02 -42.87
N ASP A 124 9.76 22.26 -42.82
CA ASP A 124 10.60 23.44 -43.01
C ASP A 124 11.87 23.35 -42.15
N ALA A 125 13.05 23.60 -42.73
CA ALA A 125 14.31 23.29 -42.06
C ALA A 125 14.55 24.10 -40.76
N SER A 126 14.12 25.36 -40.71
CA SER A 126 14.24 26.19 -39.50
C SER A 126 13.18 25.83 -38.47
N VAL A 127 11.96 25.49 -38.89
CA VAL A 127 10.91 24.97 -38.00
C VAL A 127 11.33 23.65 -37.38
N ASN A 128 11.93 22.74 -38.14
CA ASN A 128 12.48 21.49 -37.62
C ASN A 128 13.59 21.76 -36.59
N SER A 129 14.52 22.66 -36.92
CA SER A 129 15.57 23.09 -35.98
C SER A 129 14.99 23.71 -34.70
N ALA A 130 13.87 24.42 -34.82
CA ALA A 130 13.17 25.01 -33.70
C ALA A 130 12.39 24.00 -32.85
N LYS A 131 11.87 22.92 -33.44
CA LYS A 131 11.24 21.79 -32.71
C LYS A 131 12.26 21.08 -31.83
N ASN A 132 13.44 20.79 -32.37
CA ASN A 132 14.55 20.15 -31.64
C ASN A 132 14.10 18.79 -31.02
N ASN A 133 14.36 18.57 -29.73
CA ASN A 133 13.97 17.39 -28.96
C ASN A 133 12.83 17.69 -27.98
N ARG A 134 11.97 18.67 -28.29
CA ARG A 134 10.87 19.01 -27.41
C ARG A 134 9.76 17.95 -27.48
N ASP A 135 9.18 17.69 -26.32
CA ASP A 135 7.97 16.88 -26.18
C ASP A 135 6.78 17.58 -26.83
N PHE A 136 5.79 16.81 -27.27
CA PHE A 136 4.57 17.40 -27.81
C PHE A 136 3.62 17.77 -26.69
N ASN A 137 3.28 19.06 -26.59
CA ASN A 137 2.29 19.56 -25.66
C ASN A 137 1.81 20.95 -26.11
N TRP A 138 0.80 21.50 -25.44
CA TRP A 138 0.37 22.88 -25.61
C TRP A 138 1.51 23.85 -25.26
N GLY A 139 1.86 24.71 -26.22
CA GLY A 139 2.86 25.76 -26.08
C GLY A 139 2.20 27.11 -25.78
N VAL A 140 2.99 28.04 -25.26
CA VAL A 140 2.47 29.38 -24.87
C VAL A 140 3.01 30.52 -25.72
N THR A 141 4.12 30.30 -26.43
CA THR A 141 4.74 31.32 -27.29
C THR A 141 4.68 30.88 -28.74
N GLN A 142 4.01 31.66 -29.59
CA GLN A 142 3.97 31.38 -31.01
C GLN A 142 5.38 31.43 -31.60
N TYR A 143 5.74 30.41 -32.38
CA TYR A 143 6.96 30.40 -33.16
C TYR A 143 6.71 31.12 -34.50
N ILE A 144 7.49 32.16 -34.78
CA ILE A 144 7.47 32.87 -36.06
C ILE A 144 8.77 32.53 -36.76
N ASP A 145 8.65 31.94 -37.95
CA ASP A 145 9.78 31.64 -38.80
C ASP A 145 10.08 32.82 -39.75
N GLY A 146 11.27 32.87 -40.32
CA GLY A 146 11.65 33.91 -41.29
C GLY A 146 10.73 33.94 -42.53
N SER A 147 10.13 32.80 -42.87
CA SER A 147 9.18 32.63 -43.97
C SER A 147 7.74 32.99 -43.60
N GLY A 148 7.44 33.21 -42.31
CA GLY A 148 6.14 33.71 -41.86
C GLY A 148 5.63 33.13 -40.55
N SER A 149 4.34 33.39 -40.27
CA SER A 149 3.65 32.82 -39.12
C SER A 149 3.40 31.33 -39.34
N THR A 150 3.80 30.50 -38.37
CA THR A 150 3.79 29.03 -38.50
C THR A 150 2.57 28.35 -37.89
N ASP A 151 1.78 29.09 -37.11
CA ASP A 151 0.75 28.56 -36.19
C ASP A 151 1.24 27.46 -35.24
N CYS A 152 2.55 27.30 -35.09
CA CYS A 152 3.18 26.48 -34.07
C CYS A 152 3.46 27.31 -32.82
N TYR A 153 3.43 26.66 -31.66
CA TYR A 153 3.79 27.26 -30.38
C TYR A 153 4.88 26.44 -29.71
N LYS A 154 5.69 27.07 -28.87
CA LYS A 154 6.77 26.39 -28.14
C LYS A 154 7.06 27.05 -26.80
N ASP A 155 7.74 26.30 -25.94
CA ASP A 155 8.47 26.84 -24.79
C ASP A 155 9.89 26.23 -24.72
N THR A 156 10.45 26.08 -23.52
CA THR A 156 11.75 25.42 -23.31
C THR A 156 11.69 23.94 -23.69
N ASP A 157 10.65 23.22 -23.27
CA ASP A 157 10.57 21.76 -23.25
C ASP A 157 9.49 21.21 -24.20
N VAL A 158 8.58 22.05 -24.70
CA VAL A 158 7.41 21.63 -25.49
C VAL A 158 7.31 22.28 -26.87
N TRP A 159 6.75 21.53 -27.81
CA TRP A 159 6.37 21.97 -29.14
C TRP A 159 4.89 21.63 -29.41
N GLU A 160 4.16 22.63 -29.89
CA GLU A 160 2.78 22.52 -30.36
C GLU A 160 2.76 22.79 -31.86
N PRO A 161 2.38 21.81 -32.70
CA PRO A 161 2.19 22.06 -34.12
C PRO A 161 0.86 22.79 -34.38
N ARG A 162 0.64 23.24 -35.62
CA ARG A 162 -0.67 23.78 -36.04
C ARG A 162 -1.80 22.78 -35.78
N ASN A 163 -3.03 23.30 -35.65
CA ASN A 163 -4.17 22.50 -35.20
C ASN A 163 -4.50 21.30 -36.10
N GLU A 164 -4.32 21.40 -37.42
CA GLU A 164 -4.77 20.39 -38.38
C GLU A 164 -3.79 19.23 -38.58
N VAL A 165 -2.78 19.08 -37.72
CA VAL A 165 -1.87 17.91 -37.72
C VAL A 165 -1.61 17.38 -36.31
N LYS A 166 -2.38 17.85 -35.32
CA LYS A 166 -2.19 17.42 -33.93
C LYS A 166 -2.52 15.93 -33.78
N GLY A 167 -3.56 15.47 -34.46
CA GLY A 167 -3.97 14.08 -34.55
C GLY A 167 -2.94 13.23 -35.29
N ASP A 168 -2.43 13.71 -36.44
CA ASP A 168 -1.33 13.05 -37.17
C ASP A 168 -0.15 12.79 -36.25
N VAL A 169 0.32 13.84 -35.57
CA VAL A 169 1.46 13.78 -34.65
C VAL A 169 1.20 12.77 -33.54
N ALA A 170 0.01 12.80 -32.93
CA ALA A 170 -0.36 11.85 -31.89
C ALA A 170 -0.31 10.40 -32.38
N ARG A 171 -0.92 10.10 -33.53
CA ARG A 171 -0.93 8.74 -34.11
C ARG A 171 0.45 8.27 -34.55
N MET A 172 1.35 9.17 -34.96
CA MET A 172 2.74 8.82 -35.25
C MET A 172 3.52 8.47 -33.96
N ILE A 173 3.28 9.19 -32.85
CA ILE A 173 3.90 8.86 -31.55
C ILE A 173 3.36 7.55 -30.98
N PHE A 174 2.03 7.33 -31.00
CA PHE A 174 1.41 6.05 -30.58
C PHE A 174 1.93 4.88 -31.40
N TYR A 175 2.10 5.06 -32.71
CA TYR A 175 2.71 4.05 -33.59
C TYR A 175 4.14 3.71 -33.15
N MET A 176 5.00 4.71 -32.95
CA MET A 176 6.40 4.46 -32.58
C MET A 176 6.50 3.70 -31.26
N ALA A 177 5.69 4.07 -30.27
CA ALA A 177 5.65 3.40 -28.98
C ALA A 177 5.03 1.99 -29.00
N THR A 178 4.33 1.62 -30.07
CA THR A 178 3.77 0.27 -30.27
C THR A 178 4.66 -0.59 -31.15
N ARG A 179 5.33 0.03 -32.13
CA ARG A 179 6.20 -0.69 -33.05
C ARG A 179 7.51 -1.08 -32.36
N TYR A 180 8.05 -0.25 -31.48
CA TYR A 180 9.40 -0.44 -30.93
C TYR A 180 9.35 -0.81 -29.44
N GLU A 181 9.19 -2.10 -29.14
CA GLU A 181 9.11 -2.68 -27.77
C GLU A 181 10.43 -3.35 -27.31
N GLY A 182 11.52 -3.18 -28.05
CA GLY A 182 12.84 -3.74 -27.72
C GLY A 182 13.02 -5.27 -27.83
N ASP A 183 12.00 -6.03 -28.24
CA ASP A 183 12.01 -7.51 -28.26
C ASP A 183 13.01 -8.14 -29.25
N ASN A 184 13.51 -7.38 -30.23
CA ASN A 184 14.49 -7.82 -31.22
C ASN A 184 15.84 -7.06 -31.16
N GLY A 185 16.17 -6.47 -30.01
CA GLY A 185 17.40 -5.68 -29.83
C GLY A 185 17.36 -4.29 -30.46
N GLU A 186 16.20 -3.89 -30.99
CA GLU A 186 15.87 -2.50 -31.28
C GLU A 186 15.62 -1.72 -29.97
N VAL A 187 15.46 -0.40 -30.07
CA VAL A 187 15.14 0.43 -28.89
C VAL A 187 13.73 0.14 -28.40
N ASP A 188 13.52 0.24 -27.08
CA ASP A 188 12.20 0.15 -26.44
C ASP A 188 11.67 1.56 -26.17
N LEU A 189 10.68 1.99 -26.94
CA LEU A 189 10.14 3.35 -26.94
C LEU A 189 8.84 3.40 -26.14
N GLU A 190 8.80 4.22 -25.08
CA GLU A 190 7.62 4.32 -24.22
C GLU A 190 7.05 5.75 -24.14
N ILE A 191 5.72 5.85 -24.03
CA ILE A 191 5.04 7.12 -23.79
C ILE A 191 4.77 7.27 -22.30
N ILE A 192 5.12 8.42 -21.74
CA ILE A 192 4.84 8.80 -20.36
C ILE A 192 4.04 10.10 -20.29
N ASP A 193 3.43 10.38 -19.13
CA ASP A 193 2.60 11.57 -18.94
C ASP A 193 3.37 12.75 -18.31
N SER A 194 4.53 13.08 -18.86
CA SER A 194 5.35 14.24 -18.46
C SER A 194 5.98 14.94 -19.67
N VAL A 195 6.71 16.03 -19.45
CA VAL A 195 7.51 16.73 -20.48
C VAL A 195 8.97 16.81 -20.03
N ASN A 196 9.87 17.20 -20.93
CA ASN A 196 11.31 17.09 -20.77
C ASN A 196 11.73 15.63 -20.50
N THR A 197 11.29 14.73 -21.36
CA THR A 197 11.36 13.27 -21.12
C THR A 197 12.67 12.61 -21.55
N SER A 198 13.53 13.33 -22.28
CA SER A 198 14.80 12.81 -22.81
C SER A 198 16.04 13.70 -22.50
N PRO A 199 16.24 14.19 -21.26
CA PRO A 199 17.40 15.03 -20.93
C PRO A 199 18.75 14.31 -21.10
N ASN A 200 18.79 12.98 -20.96
CA ASN A 200 19.96 12.13 -21.15
C ASN A 200 19.74 11.05 -22.22
N LYS A 201 18.87 11.33 -23.19
CA LYS A 201 18.53 10.44 -24.32
C LYS A 201 17.71 9.20 -23.95
N GLU A 202 16.93 9.28 -22.89
CA GLU A 202 15.98 8.25 -22.48
C GLU A 202 14.98 7.96 -23.62
N PRO A 203 14.57 6.70 -23.82
CA PRO A 203 13.64 6.33 -24.90
C PRO A 203 12.18 6.60 -24.52
N LEU A 204 11.94 7.74 -23.89
CA LEU A 204 10.64 8.15 -23.36
C LEU A 204 10.13 9.33 -24.19
N TYR A 205 8.83 9.43 -24.39
CA TYR A 205 8.20 10.60 -25.01
C TYR A 205 6.95 11.00 -24.23
N GLY A 206 6.68 12.29 -24.13
CA GLY A 206 5.42 12.79 -23.57
C GLY A 206 4.82 13.91 -24.41
N LYS A 207 3.64 14.44 -24.04
CA LYS A 207 2.82 14.12 -22.85
C LYS A 207 1.61 13.25 -23.23
N LEU A 208 1.49 12.04 -22.68
CA LEU A 208 0.42 11.09 -22.99
C LEU A 208 -0.98 11.73 -23.00
N SER A 209 -1.33 12.48 -21.95
CA SER A 209 -2.65 13.11 -21.81
C SER A 209 -2.97 14.04 -22.98
N THR A 210 -1.95 14.74 -23.49
CA THR A 210 -2.12 15.71 -24.58
C THR A 210 -2.27 14.99 -25.91
N LEU A 211 -1.48 13.94 -26.14
CA LEU A 211 -1.57 13.10 -27.34
C LEU A 211 -2.95 12.44 -27.48
N LEU A 212 -3.54 11.98 -26.37
CA LEU A 212 -4.90 11.45 -26.34
C LEU A 212 -5.93 12.50 -26.79
N ILE A 213 -5.86 13.71 -26.23
CA ILE A 213 -6.76 14.83 -26.60
C ILE A 213 -6.59 15.20 -28.08
N TRP A 214 -5.36 15.25 -28.57
CA TRP A 214 -5.07 15.59 -29.95
C TRP A 214 -5.60 14.53 -30.92
N ASN A 215 -5.43 13.25 -30.61
CA ASN A 215 -6.01 12.17 -31.42
C ASN A 215 -7.54 12.26 -31.51
N GLN A 216 -8.22 12.62 -30.42
CA GLN A 216 -9.68 12.74 -30.38
C GLN A 216 -10.19 14.00 -31.13
N ASN A 217 -9.50 15.13 -30.97
CA ASN A 217 -9.93 16.42 -31.52
C ASN A 217 -9.57 16.63 -32.99
N ASP A 218 -8.59 15.88 -33.50
CA ASP A 218 -8.15 15.93 -34.90
C ASP A 218 -8.26 14.52 -35.53
N PRO A 219 -9.47 14.15 -36.00
CA PRO A 219 -9.75 12.83 -36.55
C PRO A 219 -8.96 12.54 -37.81
N VAL A 220 -8.71 11.25 -38.06
CA VAL A 220 -8.01 10.77 -39.27
C VAL A 220 -8.67 11.32 -40.53
N ASP A 221 -7.89 12.00 -41.36
CA ASP A 221 -8.36 12.54 -42.63
C ASP A 221 -8.00 11.64 -43.83
N SER A 222 -8.42 12.07 -45.02
CA SER A 222 -8.14 11.33 -46.25
C SER A 222 -6.68 11.38 -46.69
N TRP A 223 -5.93 12.38 -46.22
CA TRP A 223 -4.54 12.58 -46.54
C TRP A 223 -3.66 11.61 -45.75
N GLU A 224 -3.91 11.46 -44.44
CA GLU A 224 -3.27 10.44 -43.61
C GLU A 224 -3.55 9.02 -44.10
N GLN A 225 -4.79 8.70 -44.49
CA GLN A 225 -5.15 7.39 -45.04
C GLN A 225 -4.35 7.08 -46.32
N GLN A 226 -4.27 8.04 -47.25
CA GLN A 226 -3.49 7.89 -48.49
C GLN A 226 -1.99 7.71 -48.22
N ARG A 227 -1.47 8.40 -47.20
CA ARG A 227 -0.10 8.25 -46.75
C ARG A 227 0.15 6.84 -46.19
N ASN A 228 -0.73 6.34 -45.32
CA ASN A 228 -0.65 4.99 -44.75
C ASN A 228 -0.71 3.91 -45.85
N ASP A 229 -1.59 4.09 -46.84
CA ASP A 229 -1.67 3.24 -48.04
C ASP A 229 -0.37 3.25 -48.84
N SER A 230 0.19 4.43 -49.11
CA SER A 230 1.41 4.58 -49.89
C SER A 230 2.60 3.90 -49.21
N ILE A 231 2.73 4.05 -47.89
CA ILE A 231 3.78 3.37 -47.12
C ILE A 231 3.60 1.85 -47.20
N TYR A 232 2.38 1.35 -47.06
CA TYR A 232 2.10 -0.08 -47.14
C TYR A 232 2.37 -0.67 -48.53
N TYR A 233 1.80 -0.08 -49.59
CA TYR A 233 1.83 -0.70 -50.92
C TYR A 233 3.12 -0.44 -51.69
N LEU A 234 3.84 0.65 -51.41
CA LEU A 234 5.00 1.07 -52.20
C LEU A 234 6.34 0.93 -51.48
N TYR A 235 6.36 0.91 -50.13
CA TYR A 235 7.60 1.08 -49.37
C TYR A 235 7.83 0.03 -48.27
N GLN A 236 7.20 0.17 -47.10
CA GLN A 236 7.57 -0.59 -45.90
C GLN A 236 6.68 -1.81 -45.63
N HIS A 237 5.54 -1.94 -46.31
CA HIS A 237 4.65 -3.10 -46.18
C HIS A 237 4.10 -3.35 -44.77
N ASN A 238 4.11 -2.33 -43.91
CA ASN A 238 3.37 -2.28 -42.65
C ASN A 238 2.50 -1.03 -42.58
N ARG A 239 1.44 -1.08 -41.77
CA ARG A 239 0.46 0.00 -41.61
C ARG A 239 0.53 0.60 -40.22
N ASN A 240 0.23 1.89 -40.08
CA ASN A 240 -0.02 2.51 -38.78
C ASN A 240 -1.44 2.13 -38.32
N PRO A 241 -1.60 1.31 -37.26
CA PRO A 241 -2.89 0.84 -36.80
C PRO A 241 -3.76 1.98 -36.25
N PHE A 242 -3.16 3.06 -35.76
CA PHE A 242 -3.90 4.18 -35.20
C PHE A 242 -4.45 5.12 -36.27
N ILE A 243 -3.99 5.02 -37.52
CA ILE A 243 -4.63 5.68 -38.68
C ILE A 243 -5.79 4.83 -39.20
N ASP A 244 -5.61 3.51 -39.29
CA ASP A 244 -6.65 2.61 -39.79
C ASP A 244 -7.78 2.38 -38.77
N HIS A 245 -7.45 2.40 -37.47
CA HIS A 245 -8.30 2.18 -36.31
C HIS A 245 -7.96 3.18 -35.18
N PRO A 246 -8.35 4.47 -35.30
CA PRO A 246 -8.05 5.48 -34.29
C PRO A 246 -8.63 5.18 -32.90
N GLU A 247 -9.67 4.36 -32.81
CA GLU A 247 -10.25 3.84 -31.57
C GLU A 247 -9.30 2.93 -30.76
N TYR A 248 -8.27 2.36 -31.40
CA TYR A 248 -7.26 1.58 -30.68
C TYR A 248 -6.40 2.43 -29.76
N VAL A 249 -6.25 3.73 -30.04
CA VAL A 249 -5.57 4.65 -29.11
C VAL A 249 -6.27 4.64 -27.76
N ASP A 250 -7.60 4.83 -27.76
CA ASP A 250 -8.37 4.83 -26.53
C ASP A 250 -8.48 3.42 -25.91
N SER A 251 -8.43 2.37 -26.73
CA SER A 251 -8.44 0.98 -26.23
C SER A 251 -7.14 0.55 -25.55
N ILE A 252 -6.01 1.21 -25.84
CA ILE A 252 -4.69 0.92 -25.27
C ILE A 252 -4.33 1.92 -24.16
N TRP A 253 -4.48 3.22 -24.43
CA TRP A 253 -4.07 4.31 -23.53
C TRP A 253 -5.22 5.22 -23.10
N GLY A 254 -6.41 5.06 -23.68
CA GLY A 254 -7.57 5.84 -23.26
C GLY A 254 -7.94 5.55 -21.82
N THR A 255 -8.45 6.57 -21.14
CA THR A 255 -8.94 6.45 -19.77
C THR A 255 -10.43 6.11 -19.70
N GLY A 256 -11.13 6.01 -20.84
CA GLY A 256 -12.57 5.76 -20.90
C GLY A 256 -13.35 6.69 -19.96
N ILE A 257 -13.42 7.99 -20.29
CA ILE A 257 -14.11 8.96 -19.43
C ILE A 257 -15.62 8.68 -19.46
N GLU A 258 -16.08 7.92 -18.49
CA GLU A 258 -17.49 7.67 -18.20
C GLU A 258 -18.14 8.94 -17.60
N PRO A 259 -19.39 9.25 -17.95
CA PRO A 259 -20.14 10.37 -17.36
C PRO A 259 -20.41 10.16 -15.86
N GLU A 260 -20.93 11.18 -15.16
CA GLU A 260 -21.31 11.08 -13.74
C GLU A 260 -22.27 9.89 -13.51
N PRO A 261 -22.07 9.07 -12.46
CA PRO A 261 -22.99 7.99 -12.11
C PRO A 261 -24.41 8.51 -11.89
N SER A 262 -25.42 7.79 -12.37
CA SER A 262 -26.80 8.30 -12.32
C SER A 262 -27.37 8.39 -10.89
N ASN A 263 -26.95 7.50 -10.00
CA ASN A 263 -27.63 7.26 -8.73
C ASN A 263 -26.63 7.07 -7.59
N HIS A 264 -27.03 7.52 -6.40
CA HIS A 264 -26.43 7.10 -5.13
C HIS A 264 -26.79 5.65 -4.79
N VAL A 265 -25.97 5.00 -3.96
CA VAL A 265 -26.27 3.67 -3.39
C VAL A 265 -27.54 3.72 -2.54
N THR A 266 -28.14 2.55 -2.29
CA THR A 266 -29.29 2.42 -1.38
C THR A 266 -28.93 1.55 -0.17
N ASN A 267 -29.73 1.62 0.89
CA ASN A 267 -29.52 0.84 2.12
C ASN A 267 -28.11 0.97 2.71
N PHE A 268 -27.51 2.17 2.68
CA PHE A 268 -26.24 2.42 3.33
C PHE A 268 -26.42 2.43 4.85
N ILE A 269 -26.03 1.33 5.49
CA ILE A 269 -26.27 1.06 6.92
C ILE A 269 -25.04 0.41 7.56
N VAL A 270 -25.04 0.37 8.89
CA VAL A 270 -24.06 -0.37 9.69
C VAL A 270 -24.53 -1.82 9.84
N ALA A 271 -23.68 -2.76 9.46
CA ALA A 271 -23.95 -4.20 9.49
C ALA A 271 -23.45 -4.87 10.77
N ALA A 272 -22.30 -4.44 11.30
CA ALA A 272 -21.69 -4.96 12.50
C ALA A 272 -20.78 -3.91 13.14
N THR A 273 -20.66 -3.97 14.46
CA THR A 273 -19.82 -3.09 15.26
C THR A 273 -19.09 -3.91 16.30
N THR A 274 -17.84 -3.55 16.55
CA THR A 274 -17.02 -4.07 17.65
C THR A 274 -16.39 -2.90 18.40
N SER A 275 -15.57 -3.19 19.39
CA SER A 275 -14.83 -2.17 20.12
C SER A 275 -13.70 -1.52 19.32
N SER A 276 -13.35 -2.04 18.14
CA SER A 276 -12.28 -1.50 17.29
C SER A 276 -12.61 -1.47 15.80
N SER A 277 -13.84 -1.80 15.41
CA SER A 277 -14.24 -1.78 14.01
C SER A 277 -15.73 -1.51 13.81
N ILE A 278 -16.06 -0.93 12.66
CA ILE A 278 -17.43 -0.75 12.18
C ILE A 278 -17.50 -1.23 10.73
N THR A 279 -18.40 -2.16 10.45
CA THR A 279 -18.68 -2.69 9.11
C THR A 279 -19.91 -2.02 8.53
N LEU A 280 -19.74 -1.41 7.36
CA LEU A 280 -20.78 -0.79 6.56
C LEU A 280 -21.23 -1.73 5.46
N THR A 281 -22.50 -1.66 5.08
CA THR A 281 -23.05 -2.33 3.90
C THR A 281 -23.98 -1.41 3.12
N TRP A 282 -24.11 -1.67 1.83
CA TRP A 282 -24.99 -0.94 0.91
C TRP A 282 -25.39 -1.83 -0.26
N ASN A 283 -26.46 -1.43 -0.96
CA ASN A 283 -26.88 -2.05 -2.22
C ASN A 283 -26.56 -1.13 -3.39
N ASN A 284 -26.03 -1.71 -4.47
CA ASN A 284 -25.91 -1.02 -5.75
C ASN A 284 -27.30 -0.59 -6.22
N ASN A 285 -27.39 0.60 -6.80
CA ASN A 285 -28.64 1.20 -7.27
C ASN A 285 -28.40 1.83 -8.62
N ASP A 286 -27.93 1.03 -9.57
CA ASP A 286 -27.41 1.54 -10.82
C ASP A 286 -28.53 2.18 -11.65
N GLY A 287 -28.22 3.34 -12.24
CA GLY A 287 -29.13 4.02 -13.16
C GLY A 287 -28.70 3.79 -14.61
N ALA A 288 -28.89 4.80 -15.46
CA ALA A 288 -28.46 4.73 -16.86
C ALA A 288 -26.93 4.73 -17.01
N VAL A 289 -26.24 5.42 -16.10
CA VAL A 289 -24.78 5.45 -15.96
C VAL A 289 -24.43 4.72 -14.67
N ILE A 290 -23.67 3.63 -14.82
CA ILE A 290 -23.22 2.77 -13.73
C ILE A 290 -21.98 3.40 -13.09
N ALA A 291 -21.88 3.34 -11.76
CA ALA A 291 -20.67 3.75 -11.06
C ALA A 291 -19.55 2.72 -11.24
N GLN A 292 -18.31 3.16 -11.42
CA GLN A 292 -17.13 2.29 -11.47
C GLN A 292 -16.57 2.03 -10.07
N ASN A 293 -16.68 3.02 -9.18
CA ASN A 293 -16.16 2.97 -7.82
C ASN A 293 -17.06 3.75 -6.84
N TYR A 294 -16.80 3.58 -5.55
CA TYR A 294 -17.39 4.35 -4.46
C TYR A 294 -16.29 4.93 -3.55
N LEU A 295 -16.40 6.20 -3.20
CA LEU A 295 -15.60 6.87 -2.17
C LEU A 295 -16.38 6.86 -0.84
N LEU A 296 -15.86 6.15 0.15
CA LEU A 296 -16.34 6.22 1.53
C LEU A 296 -15.58 7.30 2.29
N LEU A 297 -16.28 8.11 3.08
CA LEU A 297 -15.67 8.98 4.08
C LEU A 297 -16.18 8.65 5.46
N ILE A 298 -15.30 8.79 6.46
CA ILE A 298 -15.58 8.68 7.88
C ILE A 298 -15.12 9.94 8.61
N ASN A 299 -15.86 10.41 9.62
CA ASN A 299 -15.35 11.38 10.60
C ASN A 299 -16.09 11.31 11.94
N GLN A 300 -15.62 12.06 12.93
CA GLN A 300 -16.23 12.14 14.27
C GLN A 300 -17.24 13.30 14.44
N THR A 301 -17.36 14.19 13.44
CA THR A 301 -18.15 15.43 13.56
C THR A 301 -19.55 15.34 12.97
N GLY A 302 -19.77 14.39 12.04
CA GLY A 302 -20.99 14.26 11.26
C GLY A 302 -21.14 15.30 10.15
N VAL A 303 -20.13 16.16 9.95
CA VAL A 303 -20.14 17.21 8.92
C VAL A 303 -19.18 16.81 7.81
N PHE A 304 -19.70 16.61 6.60
CA PHE A 304 -18.92 16.25 5.42
C PHE A 304 -18.87 17.39 4.41
N THR A 305 -17.69 17.62 3.83
CA THR A 305 -17.53 18.42 2.61
C THR A 305 -17.64 17.46 1.42
N PRO A 306 -18.56 17.70 0.45
CA PRO A 306 -18.64 16.87 -0.74
C PRO A 306 -17.30 16.81 -1.49
N PRO A 307 -16.94 15.66 -2.08
CA PRO A 307 -15.75 15.56 -2.92
C PRO A 307 -15.91 16.46 -4.16
N SER A 308 -14.80 17.01 -4.65
CA SER A 308 -14.79 17.84 -5.86
C SER A 308 -14.36 17.01 -7.06
N ASP A 309 -14.99 17.24 -8.21
CA ASP A 309 -14.57 16.64 -9.47
C ASP A 309 -13.12 17.00 -9.81
N SER A 310 -12.50 16.19 -10.66
CA SER A 310 -11.08 16.29 -11.03
C SER A 310 -10.10 16.19 -9.86
N THR A 311 -10.56 15.83 -8.65
CA THR A 311 -9.74 15.69 -7.46
C THR A 311 -9.80 14.25 -6.95
N GLU A 312 -8.65 13.58 -6.92
CA GLU A 312 -8.53 12.28 -6.26
C GLU A 312 -8.46 12.43 -4.75
N TYR A 313 -9.16 11.55 -4.05
CA TYR A 313 -9.08 11.41 -2.59
C TYR A 313 -8.37 10.09 -2.30
N PRO A 314 -7.08 10.12 -1.91
CA PRO A 314 -6.32 8.90 -1.66
C PRO A 314 -6.93 8.11 -0.49
N ASN A 315 -6.63 6.82 -0.44
CA ASN A 315 -7.03 6.00 0.70
C ASN A 315 -6.28 6.47 1.95
N ASP A 316 -7.06 6.74 2.99
CA ASP A 316 -6.62 7.13 4.31
C ASP A 316 -7.47 6.39 5.35
N THR A 317 -6.87 5.35 5.93
CA THR A 317 -7.45 4.60 7.04
C THR A 317 -6.85 4.98 8.39
N ASP A 318 -5.94 5.96 8.43
CA ASP A 318 -5.38 6.48 9.67
C ASP A 318 -6.23 7.65 10.16
N LEU A 319 -7.06 7.38 11.17
CA LEU A 319 -7.98 8.37 11.73
C LEU A 319 -7.35 9.26 12.81
N SER A 320 -6.03 9.36 12.87
CA SER A 320 -5.31 10.19 13.86
C SER A 320 -5.75 11.66 13.81
N ASP A 321 -6.23 12.15 12.66
CA ASP A 321 -6.78 13.50 12.48
C ASP A 321 -8.31 13.59 12.58
N GLY A 322 -8.99 12.48 12.92
CA GLY A 322 -10.43 12.40 13.15
C GLY A 322 -11.29 12.23 11.90
N LYS A 323 -10.69 11.98 10.74
CA LYS A 323 -11.37 11.70 9.46
C LYS A 323 -10.60 10.65 8.65
N GLY A 324 -11.24 10.07 7.64
CA GLY A 324 -10.62 9.12 6.74
C GLY A 324 -11.39 8.96 5.43
N THR A 325 -10.72 8.38 4.43
CA THR A 325 -11.23 8.18 3.07
C THR A 325 -10.87 6.80 2.56
N PHE A 326 -11.76 6.13 1.84
CA PHE A 326 -11.42 4.85 1.22
C PHE A 326 -12.21 4.64 -0.07
N ASN A 327 -11.50 4.27 -1.13
CA ASN A 327 -12.08 3.95 -2.43
C ASN A 327 -12.30 2.45 -2.55
N VAL A 328 -13.51 2.04 -2.95
CA VAL A 328 -13.86 0.64 -3.21
C VAL A 328 -14.42 0.50 -4.62
N ALA A 329 -14.16 -0.65 -5.26
CA ALA A 329 -14.72 -0.96 -6.56
C ALA A 329 -16.24 -1.13 -6.50
N HIS A 330 -16.93 -0.87 -7.62
CA HIS A 330 -18.40 -0.95 -7.74
C HIS A 330 -19.03 -2.27 -7.26
N ASN A 331 -18.32 -3.39 -7.38
CA ASN A 331 -18.80 -4.69 -6.93
C ASN A 331 -18.73 -4.89 -5.40
N ALA A 332 -18.06 -3.99 -4.67
CA ALA A 332 -18.07 -4.00 -3.22
C ALA A 332 -19.42 -3.51 -2.70
N GLN A 333 -19.99 -4.27 -1.76
CA GLN A 333 -21.25 -3.95 -1.05
C GLN A 333 -21.05 -3.95 0.47
N THR A 334 -19.80 -4.05 0.92
CA THR A 334 -19.41 -4.04 2.31
C THR A 334 -18.01 -3.46 2.45
N PHE A 335 -17.76 -2.75 3.55
CA PHE A 335 -16.42 -2.29 3.93
C PHE A 335 -16.31 -2.19 5.45
N THR A 336 -15.15 -2.54 6.00
CA THR A 336 -14.91 -2.47 7.46
C THR A 336 -13.80 -1.48 7.75
N TRP A 337 -14.13 -0.44 8.52
CA TRP A 337 -13.14 0.41 9.16
C TRP A 337 -12.60 -0.32 10.39
N ASN A 338 -11.29 -0.54 10.45
CA ASN A 338 -10.61 -1.24 11.56
C ASN A 338 -9.78 -0.24 12.38
N ASN A 339 -9.25 -0.70 13.51
CA ASN A 339 -8.38 0.08 14.40
C ASN A 339 -9.02 1.39 14.89
N LEU A 340 -10.35 1.39 15.00
CA LEU A 340 -11.09 2.51 15.55
C LEU A 340 -10.90 2.58 17.07
N PRO A 341 -10.77 3.77 17.66
CA PRO A 341 -10.83 3.93 19.11
C PRO A 341 -12.18 3.44 19.64
N SER A 342 -12.16 2.73 20.76
CA SER A 342 -13.37 2.18 21.38
C SER A 342 -14.26 3.25 22.02
N GLY A 343 -15.55 2.97 22.17
CA GLY A 343 -16.52 3.90 22.78
C GLY A 343 -16.66 5.23 22.03
N THR A 344 -16.30 5.28 20.75
CA THR A 344 -16.19 6.53 19.98
C THR A 344 -17.23 6.56 18.86
N GLN A 345 -17.94 7.68 18.76
CA GLN A 345 -18.94 7.90 17.71
C GLN A 345 -18.29 8.26 16.38
N PHE A 346 -18.72 7.59 15.31
CA PHE A 346 -18.33 7.86 13.93
C PHE A 346 -19.55 8.08 13.04
N TYR A 347 -19.35 8.88 12.01
CA TYR A 347 -20.29 9.15 10.94
C TYR A 347 -19.67 8.74 9.62
N PHE A 348 -20.51 8.33 8.67
CA PHE A 348 -20.08 7.82 7.39
C PHE A 348 -20.92 8.39 6.26
N THR A 349 -20.30 8.58 5.10
CA THR A 349 -20.97 8.94 3.84
C THR A 349 -20.30 8.21 2.69
N ILE A 350 -21.02 8.03 1.58
CA ILE A 350 -20.53 7.31 0.41
C ILE A 350 -20.93 8.04 -0.88
N TYR A 351 -19.97 8.17 -1.81
CA TYR A 351 -20.14 8.83 -3.11
C TYR A 351 -19.78 7.87 -4.24
N PRO A 352 -20.71 7.52 -5.13
CA PRO A 352 -20.38 6.88 -6.39
C PRO A 352 -19.57 7.82 -7.28
N TYR A 353 -18.58 7.28 -7.99
CA TYR A 353 -17.83 8.03 -8.98
C TYR A 353 -17.37 7.18 -10.15
N ASN A 354 -17.08 7.88 -11.24
CA ASN A 354 -16.49 7.35 -12.45
C ASN A 354 -15.13 8.01 -12.71
N ASN A 355 -14.29 7.33 -13.48
CA ASN A 355 -12.96 7.77 -13.92
C ASN A 355 -11.92 7.82 -12.79
N MET A 356 -10.73 8.31 -13.13
CA MET A 356 -9.57 8.51 -12.25
C MET A 356 -8.84 9.81 -12.61
N GLY A 357 -7.92 10.25 -11.76
CA GLY A 357 -7.10 11.44 -11.93
C GLY A 357 -7.91 12.72 -12.09
N ASN A 358 -7.48 13.57 -13.01
CA ASN A 358 -8.17 14.83 -13.31
C ASN A 358 -9.54 14.65 -14.00
N ASN A 359 -9.90 13.42 -14.36
CA ASN A 359 -11.16 13.12 -15.05
C ASN A 359 -12.24 12.56 -14.10
N ILE A 360 -11.92 12.40 -12.81
CA ILE A 360 -12.85 11.91 -11.80
C ILE A 360 -14.13 12.74 -11.78
N ASN A 361 -15.27 12.04 -11.68
CA ASN A 361 -16.59 12.64 -11.66
C ASN A 361 -17.46 11.97 -10.59
N TYR A 362 -17.74 12.70 -9.50
CA TYR A 362 -18.49 12.21 -8.34
C TYR A 362 -19.96 12.59 -8.44
N LYS A 363 -20.86 11.64 -8.13
CA LYS A 363 -22.26 11.96 -7.92
C LYS A 363 -22.41 12.72 -6.60
N THR A 364 -22.55 14.05 -6.63
CA THR A 364 -22.56 14.89 -5.41
C THR A 364 -23.87 15.60 -5.11
N ASP A 365 -24.77 15.72 -6.09
CA ASP A 365 -26.10 16.29 -5.93
C ASP A 365 -27.11 15.27 -5.37
N SER A 366 -28.34 15.73 -5.14
CA SER A 366 -29.41 14.95 -4.49
C SER A 366 -29.06 14.59 -3.03
N ILE A 367 -29.87 13.73 -2.40
CA ILE A 367 -29.63 13.31 -1.01
C ILE A 367 -28.51 12.26 -1.00
N VAL A 368 -27.37 12.63 -0.42
CA VAL A 368 -26.22 11.73 -0.25
C VAL A 368 -26.47 10.75 0.91
N PRO A 369 -26.26 9.43 0.73
CA PRO A 369 -26.45 8.45 1.80
C PRO A 369 -25.46 8.66 2.96
N GLN A 370 -25.99 8.68 4.18
CA GLN A 370 -25.20 8.78 5.40
C GLN A 370 -25.69 7.79 6.46
N THR A 371 -24.76 7.31 7.29
CA THR A 371 -25.05 6.48 8.47
C THR A 371 -24.05 6.80 9.59
N ASN A 372 -24.28 6.27 10.78
CA ASN A 372 -23.41 6.51 11.94
C ASN A 372 -23.54 5.36 12.95
N ASP A 373 -22.50 5.11 13.73
CA ASP A 373 -22.52 4.23 14.89
C ASP A 373 -21.38 4.58 15.86
N SER A 374 -21.46 4.08 17.09
CA SER A 374 -20.38 4.16 18.07
C SER A 374 -19.69 2.80 18.20
N THR A 375 -18.37 2.76 18.16
CA THR A 375 -17.63 1.55 18.52
C THR A 375 -18.00 1.13 19.94
N ASP A 376 -18.06 -0.18 20.18
CA ASP A 376 -18.32 -0.69 21.52
C ASP A 376 -17.24 -0.18 22.48
N LEU A 377 -17.58 -0.05 23.76
CA LEU A 377 -16.54 0.15 24.78
C LEU A 377 -15.66 -1.11 24.81
N LEU A 378 -14.34 -0.92 24.70
CA LEU A 378 -13.41 -2.02 24.88
C LEU A 378 -13.34 -2.32 26.38
N LEU A 379 -14.07 -3.34 26.80
CA LEU A 379 -14.04 -3.83 28.18
C LEU A 379 -12.84 -4.77 28.32
N TYR A 380 -11.74 -4.21 28.81
CA TYR A 380 -10.61 -5.02 29.26
C TYR A 380 -11.04 -5.85 30.48
N SER A 381 -10.58 -7.10 30.55
CA SER A 381 -10.76 -7.94 31.74
C SER A 381 -9.49 -7.96 32.58
N PRO A 382 -9.57 -7.78 33.90
CA PRO A 382 -8.42 -8.05 34.75
C PRO A 382 -8.08 -9.53 34.70
N VAL A 383 -6.79 -9.86 34.73
CA VAL A 383 -6.30 -11.24 34.72
C VAL A 383 -5.35 -11.40 35.88
N LEU A 384 -5.78 -12.12 36.91
CA LEU A 384 -5.02 -12.26 38.15
C LEU A 384 -4.32 -13.62 38.19
N ILE A 385 -3.04 -13.61 38.50
CA ILE A 385 -2.23 -14.80 38.76
C ILE A 385 -1.58 -14.72 40.15
N ILE A 386 -1.35 -15.87 40.76
CA ILE A 386 -0.40 -16.02 41.85
C ILE A 386 0.99 -15.93 41.21
N SER A 387 1.74 -14.88 41.53
CA SER A 387 3.09 -14.64 40.99
C SER A 387 4.19 -15.11 41.92
N GLU A 388 3.92 -15.19 43.23
CA GLU A 388 4.93 -15.60 44.20
C GLU A 388 4.33 -16.22 45.47
N VAL A 389 4.99 -17.24 45.99
CA VAL A 389 4.71 -17.88 47.28
C VAL A 389 6.02 -18.04 48.04
N THR A 390 6.08 -17.54 49.28
CA THR A 390 7.34 -17.53 50.05
C THR A 390 7.25 -18.29 51.37
N HIS A 391 8.36 -18.93 51.74
CA HIS A 391 8.59 -19.47 53.08
C HIS A 391 10.07 -19.29 53.47
N PRO A 392 10.50 -18.07 53.86
CA PRO A 392 11.91 -17.76 54.06
C PRO A 392 12.59 -18.60 55.15
N SER A 393 13.78 -19.08 54.86
CA SER A 393 14.56 -19.98 55.74
C SER A 393 14.94 -19.39 57.09
N ASN A 394 15.24 -18.09 57.14
CA ASN A 394 15.65 -17.38 58.36
C ASN A 394 14.46 -16.80 59.16
N LYS A 395 13.27 -16.70 58.54
CA LYS A 395 12.05 -16.18 59.20
C LYS A 395 10.78 -16.65 58.48
N ALA A 396 10.32 -17.86 58.81
CA ALA A 396 9.10 -18.46 58.21
C ALA A 396 7.81 -17.63 58.39
N THR A 397 7.75 -16.75 59.40
CA THR A 397 6.59 -15.86 59.63
C THR A 397 6.64 -14.57 58.81
N ALA A 398 7.75 -14.27 58.13
CA ALA A 398 7.84 -13.19 57.14
C ALA A 398 7.29 -13.61 55.76
N LYS A 399 6.67 -14.79 55.65
CA LYS A 399 6.02 -15.26 54.43
C LYS A 399 4.94 -14.31 53.91
N TYR A 400 4.77 -14.36 52.61
CA TYR A 400 3.70 -13.73 51.87
C TYR A 400 3.39 -14.51 50.60
N VAL A 401 2.24 -14.15 50.03
CA VAL A 401 1.82 -14.53 48.68
C VAL A 401 1.68 -13.25 47.87
N GLU A 402 2.17 -13.26 46.64
CA GLU A 402 2.01 -12.17 45.69
C GLU A 402 1.00 -12.57 44.62
N ILE A 403 0.07 -11.66 44.33
CA ILE A 403 -0.89 -11.77 43.24
C ILE A 403 -0.62 -10.62 42.29
N THR A 404 -0.50 -10.92 40.99
CA THR A 404 -0.23 -9.92 39.96
C THR A 404 -1.39 -9.85 38.99
N ASN A 405 -1.77 -8.62 38.63
CA ASN A 405 -2.70 -8.37 37.54
C ASN A 405 -1.91 -8.26 36.23
N ILE A 406 -1.95 -9.33 35.44
CA ILE A 406 -1.35 -9.45 34.11
C ILE A 406 -2.36 -9.16 32.99
N GLY A 407 -3.57 -8.72 33.34
CA GLY A 407 -4.61 -8.35 32.39
C GLY A 407 -4.45 -6.93 31.88
N GLU A 408 -5.45 -6.46 31.14
CA GLU A 408 -5.43 -5.14 30.49
C GLU A 408 -6.35 -4.12 31.18
N ALA A 409 -7.02 -4.52 32.28
CA ALA A 409 -7.86 -3.66 33.11
C ALA A 409 -7.42 -3.70 34.57
N ASP A 410 -7.61 -2.58 35.26
CA ASP A 410 -7.47 -2.53 36.71
C ASP A 410 -8.53 -3.42 37.38
N MET A 411 -8.17 -4.05 38.50
CA MET A 411 -9.08 -4.84 39.32
C MET A 411 -9.55 -4.00 40.52
N ASP A 412 -10.85 -3.75 40.60
CA ASP A 412 -11.51 -3.20 41.79
C ASP A 412 -12.20 -4.33 42.57
N PHE A 413 -11.59 -4.75 43.68
CA PHE A 413 -12.13 -5.83 44.52
C PHE A 413 -13.40 -5.41 45.30
N SER A 414 -13.88 -4.16 45.16
CA SER A 414 -15.17 -3.74 45.70
C SER A 414 -16.35 -4.06 44.77
N THR A 415 -16.09 -4.30 43.48
CA THR A 415 -17.12 -4.62 42.48
C THR A 415 -17.31 -6.12 42.27
N GLU A 416 -16.31 -6.92 42.61
CA GLU A 416 -16.32 -8.38 42.44
C GLU A 416 -15.72 -9.09 43.66
N GLU A 417 -16.30 -10.24 44.03
CA GLU A 417 -15.77 -11.06 45.13
C GLU A 417 -14.61 -11.93 44.67
N TRP A 418 -13.45 -11.77 45.32
CA TRP A 418 -12.25 -12.58 45.06
C TRP A 418 -11.62 -13.06 46.36
N TYR A 419 -11.08 -14.27 46.35
CA TYR A 419 -10.47 -14.89 47.53
C TYR A 419 -9.16 -15.59 47.18
N LEU A 420 -8.14 -15.37 47.99
CA LEU A 420 -7.02 -16.31 48.11
C LEU A 420 -7.38 -17.35 49.17
N SER A 421 -7.42 -18.60 48.76
CA SER A 421 -7.79 -19.74 49.62
C SER A 421 -6.58 -20.65 49.82
N ILE A 422 -6.26 -20.99 51.06
CA ILE A 422 -5.11 -21.84 51.41
C ILE A 422 -5.62 -23.17 51.95
N GLN A 423 -5.16 -24.28 51.38
CA GLN A 423 -5.50 -25.62 51.85
C GLN A 423 -4.35 -26.21 52.66
N SER A 424 -4.62 -26.52 53.94
CA SER A 424 -3.59 -27.04 54.84
C SER A 424 -3.26 -28.51 54.55
N ASN A 425 -2.04 -28.81 54.13
CA ASN A 425 -1.49 -30.15 53.88
C ASN A 425 -2.39 -31.05 53.01
N GLY A 426 -3.14 -30.48 52.07
CA GLY A 426 -4.13 -31.21 51.26
C GLY A 426 -5.32 -31.78 52.04
N GLY A 427 -5.50 -31.36 53.29
CA GLY A 427 -6.59 -31.81 54.16
C GLY A 427 -7.87 -30.97 54.01
N PRO A 428 -8.90 -31.23 54.84
CA PRO A 428 -10.18 -30.52 54.77
C PRO A 428 -10.13 -29.09 55.34
N THR A 429 -8.99 -28.66 55.88
CA THR A 429 -8.85 -27.35 56.51
C THR A 429 -8.47 -26.31 55.48
N TRP A 430 -9.40 -25.38 55.25
CA TRP A 430 -9.22 -24.23 54.36
C TRP A 430 -9.12 -22.92 55.14
N ARG A 431 -8.45 -21.95 54.56
CA ARG A 431 -8.36 -20.57 55.05
C ARG A 431 -8.63 -19.63 53.89
N ASP A 432 -9.75 -18.95 53.94
CA ASP A 432 -10.17 -17.98 52.92
C ASP A 432 -9.76 -16.57 53.35
N ILE A 433 -9.05 -15.87 52.47
CA ILE A 433 -8.70 -14.45 52.64
C ILE A 433 -9.38 -13.67 51.52
N PRO A 434 -10.36 -12.79 51.81
CA PRO A 434 -10.94 -11.92 50.81
C PRO A 434 -9.88 -10.94 50.30
N LEU A 435 -9.80 -10.77 48.97
CA LEU A 435 -9.03 -9.71 48.36
C LEU A 435 -9.81 -8.40 48.48
N THR A 436 -9.10 -7.30 48.73
CA THR A 436 -9.71 -5.98 48.93
C THR A 436 -8.84 -4.89 48.33
N GLY A 437 -9.44 -3.74 48.02
CA GLY A 437 -8.73 -2.59 47.48
C GLY A 437 -8.70 -2.61 45.95
N PHE A 438 -7.64 -2.03 45.38
CA PHE A 438 -7.52 -1.80 43.95
C PHE A 438 -6.16 -2.29 43.46
N LEU A 439 -6.15 -3.12 42.41
CA LEU A 439 -4.94 -3.67 41.82
C LEU A 439 -4.83 -3.26 40.36
N LYS A 440 -3.94 -2.30 40.09
CA LYS A 440 -3.70 -1.79 38.75
C LYS A 440 -3.15 -2.85 37.80
N VAL A 441 -3.36 -2.65 36.50
CA VAL A 441 -2.61 -3.37 35.45
C VAL A 441 -1.10 -3.31 35.73
N ASP A 442 -0.41 -4.41 35.44
CA ASP A 442 1.04 -4.58 35.62
C ASP A 442 1.53 -4.28 37.05
N SER A 443 0.64 -4.48 38.02
CA SER A 443 0.94 -4.29 39.44
C SER A 443 0.63 -5.54 40.23
N SER A 444 1.34 -5.68 41.34
CA SER A 444 1.24 -6.81 42.25
C SER A 444 0.73 -6.34 43.61
N MET A 445 -0.06 -7.19 44.26
CA MET A 445 -0.41 -7.04 45.66
C MET A 445 0.18 -8.18 46.49
N THR A 446 0.51 -7.87 47.74
CA THR A 446 1.16 -8.76 48.68
C THR A 446 0.25 -9.06 49.87
N LEU A 447 0.07 -10.35 50.14
CA LEU A 447 -0.71 -10.87 51.26
C LEU A 447 0.23 -11.55 52.26
N ALA A 448 0.37 -10.98 53.45
CA ALA A 448 1.33 -11.45 54.45
C ALA A 448 0.67 -11.90 55.76
N TYR A 449 1.37 -12.75 56.51
CA TYR A 449 0.90 -13.24 57.81
C TYR A 449 0.70 -12.12 58.84
N SER A 450 1.58 -11.12 58.85
CA SER A 450 1.57 -10.03 59.83
C SER A 450 2.22 -8.78 59.25
N ASP A 451 1.51 -7.65 59.31
CA ASP A 451 2.00 -6.33 58.89
C ASP A 451 3.32 -5.96 59.59
N SER A 452 3.38 -6.09 60.92
CA SER A 452 4.55 -5.71 61.70
C SER A 452 5.78 -6.56 61.39
N ILE A 453 5.61 -7.88 61.18
CA ILE A 453 6.70 -8.76 60.79
C ILE A 453 7.15 -8.44 59.37
N PHE A 454 6.20 -8.26 58.44
CA PHE A 454 6.51 -7.96 57.04
C PHE A 454 7.29 -6.63 56.93
N ASN A 455 6.84 -5.58 57.62
CA ASN A 455 7.53 -4.30 57.65
C ASN A 455 8.94 -4.38 58.23
N ALA A 456 9.12 -5.13 59.31
CA ALA A 456 10.43 -5.29 59.95
C ALA A 456 11.50 -5.94 59.04
N TYR A 457 11.09 -6.81 58.11
CA TYR A 457 12.02 -7.53 57.23
C TYR A 457 12.12 -6.96 55.81
N TYR A 458 11.07 -6.30 55.32
CA TYR A 458 11.01 -5.79 53.95
C TYR A 458 10.94 -4.28 53.83
N ASN A 459 10.83 -3.57 54.96
CA ASN A 459 10.69 -2.11 55.01
C ASN A 459 9.52 -1.59 54.15
N LYS A 460 8.42 -2.37 54.11
CA LYS A 460 7.18 -2.12 53.36
C LYS A 460 5.99 -2.67 54.14
N HIS A 461 4.79 -2.16 53.88
CA HIS A 461 3.56 -2.76 54.39
C HIS A 461 2.98 -3.72 53.33
N PRO A 462 2.43 -4.88 53.72
CA PRO A 462 1.69 -5.71 52.79
C PRO A 462 0.35 -5.04 52.46
N ASP A 463 -0.19 -5.31 51.28
CA ASP A 463 -1.51 -4.81 50.89
C ASP A 463 -2.62 -5.43 51.76
N ILE A 464 -2.44 -6.71 52.15
CA ILE A 464 -3.33 -7.41 53.08
C ILE A 464 -2.50 -8.13 54.15
N ALA A 465 -2.76 -7.82 55.41
CA ALA A 465 -2.21 -8.56 56.55
C ALA A 465 -3.28 -9.49 57.14
N SER A 466 -3.03 -10.80 57.14
CA SER A 466 -3.97 -11.79 57.66
C SER A 466 -3.25 -12.95 58.34
N GLY A 467 -3.60 -13.21 59.60
CA GLY A 467 -3.10 -14.37 60.34
C GLY A 467 -3.51 -15.72 59.73
N ASN A 468 -4.33 -15.72 58.68
CA ASN A 468 -4.69 -16.88 57.89
C ASN A 468 -3.68 -17.23 56.79
N ILE A 469 -2.68 -16.38 56.49
CA ILE A 469 -1.56 -16.72 55.60
C ILE A 469 -0.61 -17.67 56.34
N THR A 470 -1.02 -18.92 56.53
CA THR A 470 -0.38 -19.87 57.46
C THR A 470 0.56 -20.86 56.79
N GLY A 471 0.68 -20.84 55.46
CA GLY A 471 1.41 -21.87 54.71
C GLY A 471 2.82 -22.14 55.26
N ASN A 472 3.20 -23.41 55.36
CA ASN A 472 4.41 -23.88 56.04
C ASN A 472 5.42 -24.54 55.06
N GLY A 473 5.22 -24.38 53.76
CA GLY A 473 6.11 -24.89 52.72
C GLY A 473 5.58 -26.12 51.97
N ASN A 474 4.40 -26.66 52.32
CA ASN A 474 3.77 -27.78 51.62
C ASN A 474 2.24 -27.60 51.42
N ASP A 475 1.73 -26.40 51.64
CA ASP A 475 0.31 -26.05 51.55
C ASP A 475 -0.01 -25.45 50.17
N GLY A 476 -1.19 -25.75 49.63
CA GLY A 476 -1.65 -25.23 48.34
C GLY A 476 -2.32 -23.87 48.48
N TYR A 477 -2.15 -23.01 47.47
CA TYR A 477 -2.77 -21.68 47.37
C TYR A 477 -3.60 -21.60 46.11
N PHE A 478 -4.81 -21.10 46.23
CA PHE A 478 -5.82 -21.17 45.19
C PHE A 478 -6.58 -19.84 45.11
N LEU A 479 -6.58 -19.23 43.94
CA LEU A 479 -7.25 -17.96 43.68
C LEU A 479 -8.65 -18.23 43.13
N TYR A 480 -9.68 -17.67 43.77
CA TYR A 480 -11.08 -17.86 43.38
C TYR A 480 -11.75 -16.53 43.03
N SER A 481 -12.64 -16.55 42.04
CA SER A 481 -13.53 -15.44 41.67
C SER A 481 -15.00 -15.79 41.92
N GLY A 482 -15.83 -14.79 42.21
CA GLY A 482 -17.26 -14.95 42.51
C GLY A 482 -17.56 -15.70 43.81
N GLY A 483 -16.58 -15.83 44.70
CA GLY A 483 -16.73 -16.53 45.99
C GLY A 483 -15.41 -17.14 46.50
N ASN A 484 -15.50 -17.84 47.63
CA ASN A 484 -14.37 -18.55 48.25
C ASN A 484 -14.23 -19.99 47.71
N HIS A 485 -13.38 -20.83 48.31
CA HIS A 485 -13.19 -22.22 47.86
C HIS A 485 -14.47 -23.09 47.78
N ASN A 486 -15.56 -22.71 48.47
CA ASN A 486 -16.83 -23.46 48.44
C ASN A 486 -17.79 -22.97 47.35
N THR A 487 -17.77 -21.67 47.05
CA THR A 487 -18.81 -21.02 46.22
C THR A 487 -18.28 -20.39 44.95
N GLY A 488 -16.98 -20.08 44.91
CA GLY A 488 -16.33 -19.41 43.79
C GLY A 488 -15.83 -20.36 42.71
N THR A 489 -15.36 -19.76 41.62
CA THR A 489 -14.69 -20.45 40.52
C THR A 489 -13.18 -20.38 40.72
N LEU A 490 -12.49 -21.52 40.68
CA LEU A 490 -11.04 -21.56 40.75
C LEU A 490 -10.44 -20.93 39.48
N VAL A 491 -9.62 -19.91 39.67
CA VAL A 491 -8.96 -19.16 38.60
C VAL A 491 -7.51 -19.61 38.45
N ASP A 492 -6.74 -19.60 39.54
CA ASP A 492 -5.30 -19.89 39.50
C ASP A 492 -4.84 -20.75 40.70
N ALA A 493 -3.79 -21.54 40.52
CA ALA A 493 -3.31 -22.49 41.53
C ALA A 493 -1.78 -22.53 41.69
N TYR A 494 -1.34 -22.53 42.94
CA TYR A 494 -0.02 -23.00 43.35
C TYR A 494 -0.18 -24.26 44.21
N GLY A 495 0.17 -25.41 43.63
CA GLY A 495 -0.01 -26.73 44.24
C GLY A 495 -1.29 -27.43 43.82
N VAL A 496 -1.54 -28.62 44.36
CA VAL A 496 -2.63 -29.51 43.92
C VAL A 496 -3.67 -29.65 45.02
N ILE A 497 -4.94 -29.42 44.67
CA ILE A 497 -6.07 -29.58 45.60
C ILE A 497 -6.11 -31.00 46.16
N ASN A 498 -6.33 -31.11 47.46
CA ASN A 498 -6.37 -32.36 48.23
C ASN A 498 -5.06 -33.17 48.22
N GLN A 499 -3.93 -32.53 47.92
CA GLN A 499 -2.60 -33.15 47.98
C GLN A 499 -1.71 -32.44 49.00
N ASN A 500 -0.99 -33.22 49.82
CA ASN A 500 0.07 -32.69 50.66
C ASN A 500 1.33 -32.48 49.81
N GLY A 501 1.91 -31.27 49.83
CA GLY A 501 3.08 -30.93 49.03
C GLY A 501 4.40 -31.56 49.49
N THR A 502 4.48 -32.23 50.64
CA THR A 502 5.75 -32.81 51.13
C THR A 502 6.35 -33.81 50.14
N GLY A 503 7.58 -33.56 49.70
CA GLY A 503 8.30 -34.40 48.74
C GLY A 503 7.81 -34.28 47.30
N THR A 504 6.90 -33.35 47.01
CA THR A 504 6.44 -33.05 45.66
C THR A 504 7.29 -31.96 45.01
N SER A 505 7.14 -31.81 43.70
CA SER A 505 7.79 -30.77 42.89
C SER A 505 7.31 -29.35 43.19
N TRP A 506 6.22 -29.16 43.93
CA TRP A 506 5.70 -27.85 44.35
C TRP A 506 5.96 -27.51 45.82
N GLN A 507 6.76 -28.34 46.51
CA GLN A 507 7.23 -28.04 47.86
C GLN A 507 8.11 -26.79 47.87
N TYR A 508 7.81 -25.82 48.74
CA TYR A 508 8.50 -24.53 48.82
C TYR A 508 9.03 -24.21 50.22
N ILE A 509 9.24 -25.23 51.06
CA ILE A 509 9.81 -25.04 52.39
C ILE A 509 11.21 -24.43 52.31
N TYR A 510 11.44 -23.35 53.06
CA TYR A 510 12.70 -22.59 53.05
C TYR A 510 13.01 -21.92 51.71
N SER A 511 11.98 -21.73 50.88
CA SER A 511 12.13 -21.31 49.50
C SER A 511 11.28 -20.07 49.17
N ARG A 512 11.56 -19.54 47.99
CA ARG A 512 10.71 -18.69 47.19
C ARG A 512 10.26 -19.53 46.00
N ALA A 513 8.95 -19.64 45.79
CA ALA A 513 8.39 -20.13 44.55
C ALA A 513 7.83 -18.92 43.80
N TYR A 514 8.19 -18.75 42.54
CA TYR A 514 7.71 -17.63 41.73
C TYR A 514 7.34 -18.12 40.33
N ARG A 515 6.36 -17.45 39.75
CA ARG A 515 5.89 -17.72 38.40
C ARG A 515 6.94 -17.23 37.40
N ILE A 516 7.14 -17.93 36.29
CA ILE A 516 7.97 -17.44 35.18
C ILE A 516 7.17 -16.45 34.31
N TYR A 517 7.85 -15.52 33.62
CA TYR A 517 7.17 -14.43 32.92
C TYR A 517 6.42 -14.88 31.65
N SER A 518 6.79 -16.02 31.07
CA SER A 518 6.10 -16.63 29.92
C SER A 518 4.69 -17.14 30.22
N VAL A 519 4.27 -17.19 31.49
CA VAL A 519 2.91 -17.58 31.90
C VAL A 519 1.99 -16.37 31.75
N LEU A 520 1.18 -16.37 30.68
CA LEU A 520 0.36 -15.22 30.27
C LEU A 520 -1.11 -15.33 30.66
N ALA A 521 -1.47 -16.39 31.38
CA ALA A 521 -2.82 -16.66 31.84
C ALA A 521 -2.78 -17.40 33.17
N PRO A 522 -3.81 -17.27 34.01
CA PRO A 522 -3.96 -18.12 35.18
C PRO A 522 -4.23 -19.56 34.77
N ASP A 523 -3.80 -20.51 35.60
CA ASP A 523 -4.12 -21.92 35.44
C ASP A 523 -4.65 -22.49 36.75
N SER A 524 -5.86 -23.03 36.67
CA SER A 524 -6.50 -23.76 37.76
C SER A 524 -5.80 -25.09 38.12
N VAL A 525 -4.86 -25.53 37.27
CA VAL A 525 -4.06 -26.74 37.44
C VAL A 525 -2.60 -26.34 37.64
N TRP A 526 -1.95 -26.98 38.61
CA TRP A 526 -0.53 -26.74 38.85
C TRP A 526 0.35 -27.42 37.78
N HIS A 527 1.26 -26.65 37.20
CA HIS A 527 2.27 -27.09 36.24
C HIS A 527 3.68 -26.75 36.74
N ALA A 528 4.58 -27.74 36.72
CA ALA A 528 5.94 -27.58 37.26
C ALA A 528 6.76 -26.55 36.49
N ASP A 529 6.55 -26.51 35.17
CA ASP A 529 7.23 -25.67 34.20
C ASP A 529 6.81 -24.20 34.27
N GLU A 530 5.75 -23.87 34.99
CA GLU A 530 5.30 -22.49 35.21
C GLU A 530 5.99 -21.81 36.41
N TRP A 531 6.73 -22.58 37.21
CA TRP A 531 7.28 -22.14 38.48
C TRP A 531 8.75 -22.48 38.61
N GLU A 532 9.50 -21.59 39.25
CA GLU A 532 10.82 -21.91 39.76
C GLU A 532 10.84 -21.76 41.28
N ILE A 533 11.41 -22.77 41.96
CA ILE A 533 11.42 -22.87 43.41
C ILE A 533 12.87 -22.95 43.88
N VAL A 534 13.29 -21.94 44.63
CA VAL A 534 14.68 -21.79 45.08
C VAL A 534 14.76 -21.48 46.56
N ASN A 535 15.78 -22.00 47.24
CA ASN A 535 16.02 -21.65 48.63
C ASN A 535 16.22 -20.15 48.80
N ALA A 536 15.58 -19.58 49.80
CA ALA A 536 15.60 -18.13 49.99
C ALA A 536 15.52 -17.71 51.45
N THR A 537 16.12 -16.57 51.74
CA THR A 537 16.07 -15.80 52.98
C THR A 537 15.23 -14.54 52.78
N THR A 538 14.91 -13.83 53.86
CA THR A 538 14.17 -12.56 53.77
C THR A 538 14.85 -11.50 52.89
N SER A 539 16.16 -11.52 52.69
CA SER A 539 16.83 -10.60 51.76
C SER A 539 16.62 -10.94 50.28
N GLU A 540 16.34 -12.21 49.99
CA GLU A 540 16.17 -12.73 48.62
C GLU A 540 14.69 -12.71 48.19
N VAL A 541 13.77 -12.61 49.14
CA VAL A 541 12.33 -12.55 48.90
C VAL A 541 11.73 -11.17 49.18
N THR A 542 12.51 -10.08 49.21
CA THR A 542 11.92 -8.75 49.37
C THR A 542 10.93 -8.50 48.22
N PRO A 543 9.66 -8.14 48.48
CA PRO A 543 8.67 -7.90 47.43
C PRO A 543 9.11 -6.76 46.53
N LYS A 544 9.29 -7.07 45.25
CA LYS A 544 9.97 -6.20 44.28
C LYS A 544 9.21 -6.01 42.96
N TRP A 545 8.06 -6.68 42.80
CA TRP A 545 7.19 -6.77 41.61
C TRP A 545 7.50 -7.95 40.69
N HIS A 546 6.44 -8.54 40.13
CA HIS A 546 6.47 -9.48 39.02
C HIS A 546 6.10 -8.72 37.73
N ARG A 547 7.03 -7.88 37.23
CA ARG A 547 6.79 -7.03 36.05
C ARG A 547 7.56 -7.54 34.85
N ARG A 548 6.88 -7.53 33.70
CA ARG A 548 7.39 -8.05 32.44
C ARG A 548 8.26 -7.02 31.68
N THR A 549 8.43 -5.79 32.18
CA THR A 549 9.22 -4.75 31.49
C THR A 549 10.64 -4.68 32.02
N LEU A 550 11.62 -5.03 31.20
CA LEU A 550 13.04 -5.01 31.56
C LEU A 550 13.80 -3.99 30.71
N THR A 551 14.65 -3.20 31.36
CA THR A 551 15.53 -2.21 30.71
C THR A 551 16.93 -2.78 30.57
N TRP A 552 17.48 -2.74 29.36
CA TRP A 552 18.86 -3.14 29.12
C TRP A 552 19.84 -2.18 29.81
N THR A 553 20.79 -2.74 30.54
CA THR A 553 21.93 -2.03 31.16
C THR A 553 23.28 -2.46 30.61
N GLY A 554 23.39 -3.71 30.14
CA GLY A 554 24.61 -4.24 29.50
C GLY A 554 25.85 -4.21 30.37
N VAL A 555 25.72 -4.18 31.70
CA VAL A 555 26.84 -3.93 32.62
C VAL A 555 27.75 -5.15 32.85
N VAL A 556 27.31 -6.37 32.54
CA VAL A 556 28.09 -7.61 32.79
C VAL A 556 28.58 -8.28 31.51
N SER A 557 27.74 -8.40 30.49
CA SER A 557 28.09 -8.95 29.18
C SER A 557 27.19 -8.35 28.09
N SER A 558 27.45 -8.66 26.82
CA SER A 558 26.53 -8.34 25.74
C SER A 558 25.37 -9.34 25.60
N GLU A 559 25.44 -10.50 26.26
CA GLU A 559 24.45 -11.57 26.06
C GLU A 559 23.08 -11.24 26.65
N VAL A 560 22.03 -11.29 25.82
CA VAL A 560 20.65 -11.00 26.24
C VAL A 560 20.13 -11.98 27.28
N ASN A 561 20.63 -13.21 27.30
CA ASN A 561 20.20 -14.23 28.27
C ASN A 561 20.88 -14.12 29.63
N ASN A 562 21.76 -13.13 29.83
CA ASN A 562 22.34 -12.88 31.13
C ASN A 562 21.49 -11.85 31.88
N LYS A 563 20.74 -12.33 32.88
CA LYS A 563 19.90 -11.50 33.76
C LYS A 563 20.59 -10.29 34.35
N ALA A 564 21.91 -10.37 34.56
CA ALA A 564 22.65 -9.29 35.17
C ALA A 564 22.79 -8.04 34.29
N ASN A 565 22.45 -8.16 32.99
CA ASN A 565 22.42 -7.06 32.03
C ASN A 565 21.06 -6.34 31.95
N TRP A 566 20.10 -6.74 32.77
CA TRP A 566 18.75 -6.20 32.76
C TRP A 566 18.43 -5.59 34.11
N GLU A 567 17.70 -4.49 34.09
CA GLU A 567 17.13 -3.85 35.26
C GLU A 567 15.62 -3.78 35.14
N GLU A 568 14.94 -3.98 36.25
CA GLU A 568 13.53 -3.70 36.42
C GLU A 568 13.28 -2.18 36.38
N PRO A 569 12.04 -1.70 36.15
CA PRO A 569 11.75 -0.26 36.02
C PRO A 569 12.08 0.57 37.28
N ASN A 570 12.28 -0.07 38.42
CA ASN A 570 12.70 0.57 39.67
C ASN A 570 14.23 0.64 39.85
N GLY A 571 15.01 0.23 38.84
CA GLY A 571 16.48 0.22 38.87
C GLY A 571 17.08 -0.96 39.64
N ALA A 572 16.28 -1.94 40.06
CA ALA A 572 16.81 -3.19 40.61
C ALA A 572 17.30 -4.10 39.48
N GLN A 573 18.39 -4.84 39.71
CA GLN A 573 18.83 -5.88 38.79
C GLN A 573 17.73 -6.92 38.57
N ALA A 574 17.51 -7.31 37.32
CA ALA A 574 16.54 -8.32 36.95
C ALA A 574 16.86 -9.64 37.63
N HIS A 575 15.81 -10.29 38.11
CA HIS A 575 15.94 -11.56 38.81
C HIS A 575 16.16 -12.74 37.86
N TYR A 576 15.75 -12.61 36.59
CA TYR A 576 15.80 -13.64 35.54
C TYR A 576 16.27 -13.06 34.21
N PRO A 577 16.78 -13.92 33.31
CA PRO A 577 16.90 -13.55 31.91
C PRO A 577 15.50 -13.20 31.36
N PRO A 578 15.41 -12.26 30.42
CA PRO A 578 14.22 -12.09 29.61
C PRO A 578 13.71 -13.41 29.02
N ASP A 579 12.40 -13.58 28.99
CA ASP A 579 11.72 -14.66 28.27
C ASP A 579 10.61 -14.11 27.36
N THR A 580 9.80 -15.00 26.79
CA THR A 580 8.72 -14.66 25.84
C THR A 580 7.66 -13.75 26.44
N GLY A 581 7.58 -13.69 27.77
CA GLY A 581 6.73 -12.79 28.49
C GLY A 581 7.27 -11.37 28.54
N CYS A 582 8.56 -11.12 28.38
CA CYS A 582 9.10 -9.80 28.69
C CYS A 582 8.87 -8.76 27.58
N LYS A 583 8.44 -7.56 27.98
CA LYS A 583 8.65 -6.30 27.25
C LYS A 583 10.07 -5.82 27.54
N LEU A 584 10.85 -5.56 26.51
CA LEU A 584 12.23 -5.12 26.63
C LEU A 584 12.39 -3.67 26.18
N ILE A 585 13.09 -2.87 26.97
CA ILE A 585 13.49 -1.52 26.62
C ILE A 585 15.00 -1.53 26.43
N ILE A 586 15.45 -1.38 25.18
CA ILE A 586 16.87 -1.32 24.85
C ILE A 586 17.28 0.15 24.80
N THR A 587 18.04 0.57 25.79
CA THR A 587 18.56 1.93 25.91
C THR A 587 19.90 2.08 25.20
N THR A 588 20.31 3.31 24.87
CA THR A 588 21.67 3.58 24.36
C THR A 588 22.70 3.32 25.46
N ASN A 589 23.39 2.18 25.37
CA ASN A 589 24.38 1.76 26.37
C ASN A 589 25.75 1.46 25.76
N GLY A 590 26.78 1.48 26.61
CA GLY A 590 28.18 1.25 26.21
C GLY A 590 28.45 -0.17 25.68
N ASN A 591 27.61 -1.14 26.03
CA ASN A 591 27.62 -2.51 25.50
C ASN A 591 26.27 -2.80 24.83
N ALA A 592 26.26 -2.99 23.51
CA ALA A 592 25.06 -3.35 22.77
C ALA A 592 24.61 -4.79 23.12
N PRO A 593 23.30 -5.06 23.27
CA PRO A 593 22.80 -6.42 23.41
C PRO A 593 23.11 -7.27 22.17
N VAL A 594 23.47 -8.53 22.43
CA VAL A 594 23.79 -9.56 21.45
C VAL A 594 22.91 -10.77 21.69
N ILE A 595 22.22 -11.21 20.64
CA ILE A 595 21.49 -12.48 20.58
C ILE A 595 22.42 -13.53 20.00
N SER A 596 23.03 -14.35 20.88
CA SER A 596 23.91 -15.46 20.49
C SER A 596 23.18 -16.80 20.30
N VAL A 597 21.98 -16.92 20.85
CA VAL A 597 21.07 -18.08 20.72
C VAL A 597 19.65 -17.58 20.56
N ASN A 598 18.74 -18.40 20.02
CA ASN A 598 17.33 -18.02 19.81
C ASN A 598 16.71 -17.44 21.08
N ALA A 599 16.09 -16.27 20.94
CA ALA A 599 15.41 -15.56 22.00
C ALA A 599 14.08 -15.03 21.48
N ILE A 600 13.05 -15.08 22.33
CA ILE A 600 11.68 -14.67 22.01
C ILE A 600 11.23 -13.75 23.14
N PHE A 601 10.59 -12.64 22.80
CA PHE A 601 10.12 -11.61 23.73
C PHE A 601 8.74 -11.12 23.30
N SER A 602 7.95 -10.55 24.22
CA SER A 602 6.60 -10.07 23.88
C SER A 602 6.62 -8.73 23.14
N THR A 603 7.55 -7.84 23.50
CA THR A 603 7.68 -6.51 22.92
C THR A 603 9.12 -6.03 23.04
N ILE A 604 9.63 -5.32 22.04
CA ILE A 604 10.95 -4.69 22.10
C ILE A 604 10.79 -3.22 21.72
N GLU A 605 11.21 -2.33 22.61
CA GLU A 605 11.28 -0.89 22.38
C GLU A 605 12.75 -0.45 22.37
N PHE A 606 13.08 0.49 21.48
CA PHE A 606 14.42 1.03 21.32
C PHE A 606 14.43 2.51 21.63
N ASP A 607 15.37 2.94 22.47
CA ASP A 607 15.73 4.36 22.53
C ASP A 607 16.36 4.80 21.21
N THR A 608 16.26 6.10 20.91
CA THR A 608 16.89 6.70 19.73
C THR A 608 18.39 6.39 19.69
N ASN A 609 18.82 5.69 18.63
CA ASN A 609 20.20 5.21 18.40
C ASN A 609 20.64 3.95 19.17
N ALA A 610 19.73 3.26 19.88
CA ALA A 610 20.04 1.95 20.43
C ALA A 610 20.30 0.92 19.31
N ILE A 611 21.21 -0.04 19.57
CA ILE A 611 21.61 -1.07 18.60
C ILE A 611 21.43 -2.43 19.24
N LEU A 612 20.71 -3.34 18.56
CA LEU A 612 20.66 -4.77 18.88
C LEU A 612 21.44 -5.55 17.82
N SER A 613 22.36 -6.41 18.25
CA SER A 613 23.16 -7.25 17.36
C SER A 613 22.68 -8.70 17.40
N ILE A 614 22.56 -9.34 16.23
CA ILE A 614 22.16 -10.75 16.10
C ILE A 614 23.34 -11.51 15.49
N SER A 615 23.84 -12.52 16.20
CA SER A 615 24.98 -13.32 15.72
C SER A 615 24.60 -14.26 14.56
N ASN A 616 25.58 -14.70 13.78
CA ASN A 616 25.35 -15.68 12.71
C ASN A 616 24.68 -16.96 13.27
N ASN A 617 23.55 -17.35 12.67
CA ASN A 617 22.69 -18.49 13.05
C ASN A 617 21.77 -18.28 14.27
N ALA A 618 21.73 -17.08 14.86
CA ALA A 618 20.70 -16.74 15.84
C ALA A 618 19.44 -16.19 15.14
N THR A 619 18.28 -16.45 15.73
CA THR A 619 16.99 -15.96 15.24
C THR A 619 16.36 -15.04 16.27
N LEU A 620 15.90 -13.86 15.83
CA LEU A 620 14.96 -13.02 16.57
C LEU A 620 13.60 -13.19 15.91
N GLU A 621 12.64 -13.76 16.64
CA GLU A 621 11.27 -13.92 16.16
C GLU A 621 10.38 -12.86 16.84
N VAL A 622 9.82 -11.95 16.04
CA VAL A 622 8.85 -10.95 16.51
C VAL A 622 7.46 -11.47 16.14
N VAL A 623 6.72 -11.95 17.15
CA VAL A 623 5.37 -12.49 16.96
C VAL A 623 4.38 -11.57 17.67
N GLY A 624 3.70 -10.71 16.90
CA GLY A 624 2.72 -9.75 17.43
C GLY A 624 1.95 -9.06 16.31
N ARG A 625 0.62 -8.99 16.48
CA ARG A 625 -0.39 -8.40 15.59
C ARG A 625 -0.40 -6.89 15.65
#